data_AF-A0A538HXB2-F1
#
_entry.id   AF-A0A538HXB2-F1
#
_cell.length_a   1.000
_cell.length_b   1.000
_cell.length_c   1.000
_cell.angle_alpha   90.00
_cell.angle_beta   90.00
_cell.angle_gamma   90.00
#
_symmetry.space_group_name_H-M   'P 1'
#
loop_
_entity.id
_entity.type
_entity.pdbx_description
1 polymer ?
#
loop_
_entity_poly.entity_id
_entity_poly.type
_entity_poly.pdbx_seq_one_letter_code
_entity_poly.pdbx_strand_id
1 'polypeptide(L)'
;MGKASEWLREERRKVLGDWVAVCLQCGGARRWFEAYEAELPQECPECGGEMLRRCRACDAPFSSTFAVDCESCGAPLREPELFGTRIRRR
;
A
#
# COMPACT_ATOMS: atom_id res chain seq x y z
N MET A 1 14.71 14.11 18.20
CA MET A 1 13.43 13.39 17.97
C MET A 1 13.79 11.91 17.92
N GLY A 2 13.43 11.20 18.98
CA GLY A 2 14.22 10.10 19.50
C GLY A 2 13.84 8.73 18.97
N LYS A 3 14.82 7.83 18.96
CA LYS A 3 14.76 6.39 18.68
C LYS A 3 13.50 5.68 19.23
N ALA A 4 12.93 6.15 20.34
CA ALA A 4 11.68 5.62 20.89
C ALA A 4 10.47 5.77 19.95
N SER A 5 10.37 6.88 19.21
CA SER A 5 9.29 7.12 18.24
C SER A 5 9.42 6.26 16.98
N GLU A 6 10.65 5.92 16.61
CA GLU A 6 10.99 5.07 15.47
C GLU A 6 10.71 3.59 15.80
N TRP A 7 11.16 3.14 16.97
CA TRP A 7 10.87 1.81 17.51
C TRP A 7 9.38 1.56 17.73
N LEU A 8 8.62 2.54 18.27
CA LEU A 8 7.16 2.43 18.40
C LEU A 8 6.43 2.32 17.04
N ARG A 9 6.98 2.94 15.99
CA ARG A 9 6.46 2.79 14.63
C ARG A 9 6.76 1.41 14.06
N GLU A 10 7.97 0.88 14.29
CA GLU A 10 8.34 -0.48 13.92
C GLU A 10 7.49 -1.53 14.63
N GLU A 11 7.26 -1.41 15.94
CA GLU A 11 6.42 -2.36 16.68
C GLU A 11 4.94 -2.32 16.27
N ARG A 12 4.38 -1.13 15.99
CA ARG A 12 3.01 -1.03 15.45
C ARG A 12 2.86 -1.66 14.07
N ARG A 13 3.91 -1.61 13.24
CA ARG A 13 3.90 -2.24 11.90
C ARG A 13 3.75 -3.76 12.01
N LYS A 14 4.41 -4.39 12.99
CA LYS A 14 4.27 -5.82 13.32
C LYS A 14 2.87 -6.25 13.79
N VAL A 15 2.02 -5.33 14.24
CA VAL A 15 0.70 -5.66 14.82
C VAL A 15 -0.49 -5.28 13.91
N LEU A 16 -0.35 -4.26 13.05
CA LEU A 16 -1.46 -3.70 12.27
C LEU A 16 -1.42 -4.00 10.76
N GLY A 17 -0.50 -4.86 10.32
CA GLY A 17 -0.13 -5.04 8.92
C GLY A 17 0.89 -3.99 8.49
N ASP A 18 2.03 -4.46 8.02
CA ASP A 18 3.17 -3.62 7.63
C ASP A 18 2.91 -2.85 6.33
N TRP A 19 2.11 -3.44 5.45
CA TRP A 19 1.98 -3.03 4.06
C TRP A 19 0.52 -2.95 3.62
N VAL A 20 0.30 -2.28 2.50
CA VAL A 20 -1.03 -2.10 1.90
C VAL A 20 -1.04 -2.67 0.50
N ALA A 21 -2.16 -3.29 0.12
CA ALA A 21 -2.53 -3.57 -1.25
C ALA A 21 -3.72 -2.68 -1.64
N VAL A 22 -3.70 -2.11 -2.84
CA VAL A 22 -4.74 -1.20 -3.35
C VAL A 22 -5.26 -1.66 -4.71
N CYS A 23 -6.56 -1.61 -4.90
CA CYS A 23 -7.19 -1.82 -6.20
C CYS A 23 -6.91 -0.62 -7.09
N LEU A 24 -6.43 -0.89 -8.31
CA LEU A 24 -6.16 0.15 -9.31
C LEU A 24 -7.43 0.75 -9.93
N GLN A 25 -8.58 0.09 -9.79
CA GLN A 25 -9.85 0.55 -10.37
C GLN A 25 -10.76 1.26 -9.36
N CYS A 26 -11.06 0.63 -8.22
CA CYS A 26 -12.01 1.18 -7.25
C CYS A 26 -11.35 1.83 -6.02
N GLY A 27 -10.03 1.68 -5.85
CA GLY A 27 -9.30 2.18 -4.69
C GLY A 27 -9.51 1.39 -3.39
N GLY A 28 -10.28 0.30 -3.42
CA GLY A 28 -10.41 -0.63 -2.29
C GLY A 28 -9.05 -1.09 -1.80
N ALA A 29 -8.86 -1.18 -0.49
CA ALA A 29 -7.55 -1.42 0.09
C ALA A 29 -7.58 -2.44 1.22
N ARG A 30 -6.47 -3.18 1.34
CA ARG A 30 -6.28 -4.20 2.38
C ARG A 30 -4.89 -4.06 2.98
N ARG A 31 -4.77 -4.26 4.28
CA ARG A 31 -3.48 -4.41 4.95
C ARG A 31 -3.03 -5.86 4.95
N TRP A 32 -1.73 -6.06 4.88
CA TRP A 32 -1.11 -7.38 4.86
C TRP A 32 0.24 -7.37 5.56
N PHE A 33 0.69 -8.56 5.93
CA PHE A 33 2.03 -8.80 6.48
C PHE A 33 2.87 -9.55 5.45
N GLU A 34 4.16 -9.29 5.43
CA GLU A 34 5.08 -9.92 4.48
C GLU A 34 4.99 -11.46 4.47
N ALA A 35 4.84 -12.07 5.65
CA ALA A 35 4.71 -13.52 5.80
C ALA A 35 3.47 -14.12 5.13
N TYR A 36 2.41 -13.34 4.90
CA TYR A 36 1.13 -13.79 4.33
C TYR A 36 0.88 -13.20 2.93
N GLU A 37 1.92 -12.76 2.22
CA GLU A 37 1.76 -12.18 0.88
C GLU A 37 1.07 -13.13 -0.11
N ALA A 38 1.39 -14.42 -0.03
CA ALA A 38 0.83 -15.44 -0.93
C ALA A 38 -0.69 -15.61 -0.77
N GLU A 39 -1.26 -15.16 0.35
CA GLU A 39 -2.70 -15.22 0.61
C GLU A 39 -3.45 -13.99 0.08
N LEU A 40 -2.74 -12.97 -0.45
CA LEU A 40 -3.37 -11.80 -1.02
C LEU A 40 -4.08 -12.13 -2.35
N PRO A 41 -5.34 -11.73 -2.50
CA PRO A 41 -6.03 -11.86 -3.78
C PRO A 41 -5.35 -10.95 -4.81
N GLN A 42 -5.13 -11.49 -6.01
CA GLN A 42 -4.59 -10.72 -7.14
C GLN A 42 -5.63 -9.75 -7.70
N GLU A 43 -6.92 -10.08 -7.53
CA GLU A 43 -8.07 -9.30 -7.99
C GLU A 43 -8.87 -8.76 -6.80
N CYS A 44 -9.46 -7.60 -6.98
CA CYS A 44 -10.25 -6.94 -5.95
C CYS A 44 -11.57 -7.70 -5.76
N PRO A 45 -11.92 -8.13 -4.54
CA PRO A 45 -13.16 -8.87 -4.30
C PRO A 45 -14.43 -8.02 -4.50
N GLU A 46 -14.31 -6.69 -4.58
CA GLU A 46 -15.44 -5.78 -4.75
C GLU A 46 -15.74 -5.46 -6.21
N CYS A 47 -14.72 -5.36 -7.08
CA CYS A 47 -14.89 -4.93 -8.47
C CYS A 47 -14.16 -5.78 -9.52
N GLY A 48 -13.38 -6.79 -9.12
CA GLY A 48 -12.56 -7.61 -10.02
C GLY A 48 -11.27 -6.96 -10.51
N GLY A 49 -11.02 -5.69 -10.19
CA GLY A 49 -9.83 -4.98 -10.66
C GLY A 49 -8.53 -5.43 -10.00
N GLU A 50 -7.39 -5.20 -10.66
CA GLU A 50 -6.08 -5.62 -10.16
C GLU A 50 -5.73 -5.00 -8.79
N MET A 51 -5.24 -5.83 -7.87
CA MET A 51 -4.71 -5.44 -6.56
C MET A 51 -3.19 -5.26 -6.63
N LEU A 52 -2.73 -4.01 -6.60
CA LEU A 52 -1.32 -3.68 -6.51
C LEU A 52 -0.86 -3.78 -5.05
N ARG A 53 0.19 -4.57 -4.78
CA ARG A 53 0.78 -4.76 -3.43
C ARG A 53 2.26 -4.43 -3.33
N ARG A 54 2.97 -4.47 -4.47
CA ARG A 54 4.39 -4.15 -4.61
C ARG A 54 4.59 -3.21 -5.79
N CYS A 55 5.61 -2.37 -5.71
CA CYS A 55 5.99 -1.51 -6.81
C CYS A 55 6.44 -2.34 -8.01
N ARG A 56 5.89 -2.09 -9.20
CA ARG A 56 6.31 -2.80 -10.42
C ARG A 56 7.75 -2.49 -10.86
N ALA A 57 8.33 -1.38 -10.38
CA ALA A 57 9.66 -0.95 -10.77
C ALA A 57 10.78 -1.54 -9.88
N CYS A 58 10.55 -1.66 -8.57
CA CYS A 58 11.57 -2.10 -7.61
C CYS A 58 11.13 -3.21 -6.66
N ASP A 59 9.92 -3.72 -6.83
CA ASP A 59 9.30 -4.76 -5.99
C ASP A 59 9.12 -4.40 -4.51
N ALA A 60 9.43 -3.16 -4.12
CA ALA A 60 9.23 -2.71 -2.75
C ALA A 60 7.73 -2.65 -2.39
N PRO A 61 7.33 -3.12 -1.19
CA PRO A 61 5.99 -2.87 -0.68
C PRO A 61 5.84 -1.41 -0.24
N PHE A 62 4.59 -0.97 -0.06
CA PHE A 62 4.28 0.40 0.34
C PHE A 62 3.29 0.42 1.51
N SER A 63 3.45 1.43 2.38
CA SER A 63 2.83 1.43 3.71
C SER A 63 1.51 2.20 3.78
N SER A 64 1.15 2.92 2.71
CA SER A 64 0.00 3.83 2.71
C SER A 64 -1.02 3.47 1.64
N THR A 65 -2.30 3.42 2.04
CA THR A 65 -3.45 3.34 1.14
C THR A 65 -3.55 4.55 0.21
N PHE A 66 -2.90 5.67 0.53
CA PHE A 66 -2.88 6.88 -0.29
C PHE A 66 -1.58 7.01 -1.11
N ALA A 67 -0.73 5.97 -1.13
CA ALA A 67 0.47 5.98 -1.95
C ALA A 67 0.08 6.10 -3.44
N VAL A 68 0.72 7.06 -4.11
CA VAL A 68 0.61 7.31 -5.56
C VAL A 68 1.98 7.13 -6.21
N ASP A 69 3.05 7.49 -5.50
CA ASP A 69 4.44 7.21 -5.82
C ASP A 69 5.02 6.19 -4.84
N CYS A 70 5.95 5.37 -5.31
CA CYS A 70 6.66 4.40 -4.49
C CYS A 70 7.54 5.09 -3.46
N GLU A 71 7.41 4.70 -2.20
CA GLU A 71 8.16 5.28 -1.09
C GLU A 71 9.67 4.93 -1.13
N SER A 72 10.04 3.89 -1.88
CA SER A 72 11.42 3.42 -2.04
C SER A 72 12.11 4.02 -3.27
N CYS A 73 11.50 3.96 -4.45
CA CYS A 73 12.15 4.36 -5.71
C CYS A 73 11.52 5.59 -6.38
N GLY A 74 10.39 6.11 -5.89
CA GLY A 74 9.69 7.25 -6.47
C GLY A 74 8.92 6.97 -7.76
N ALA A 75 8.93 5.73 -8.28
CA ALA A 75 8.16 5.37 -9.46
C ALA A 75 6.64 5.44 -9.18
N PRO A 76 5.81 5.83 -10.18
CA PRO A 76 4.37 5.88 -10.00
C PRO A 76 3.81 4.48 -9.73
N LEU A 77 3.03 4.35 -8.66
CA LEU A 77 2.30 3.13 -8.31
C LEU A 77 0.95 3.08 -9.01
N ARG A 78 0.25 4.22 -9.08
CA ARG A 78 -1.08 4.35 -9.70
C ARG A 78 -1.39 5.81 -10.03
N GLU A 79 -2.48 6.02 -10.75
CA GLU A 79 -2.96 7.37 -11.04
C GLU A 79 -3.25 8.14 -9.73
N PRO A 80 -2.89 9.44 -9.65
CA PRO A 80 -3.10 10.26 -8.45
C PRO A 80 -4.54 10.71 -8.26
N GLU A 81 -5.45 10.22 -9.11
CA GLU A 81 -6.87 10.55 -9.11
C GLU A 81 -7.70 9.26 -9.10
N LEU A 82 -8.79 9.27 -8.34
CA LEU A 82 -9.74 8.17 -8.28
C LEU A 82 -11.14 8.77 -8.31
N PHE A 83 -11.98 8.31 -9.25
CA PHE A 83 -13.33 8.84 -9.48
C PHE A 83 -13.38 10.38 -9.60
N GLY A 84 -12.40 10.97 -10.30
CA GLY A 84 -12.32 12.42 -10.50
C GLY A 84 -11.87 13.22 -9.28
N THR A 85 -11.41 12.56 -8.21
CA THR A 85 -10.89 13.21 -7.00
C THR A 85 -9.41 12.88 -6.79
N ARG A 86 -8.59 13.89 -6.50
CA ARG A 86 -7.19 13.68 -6.13
C ARG A 86 -7.04 12.90 -4.84
N ILE A 87 -6.19 11.88 -4.86
CA ILE A 87 -5.76 11.12 -3.70
C ILE A 87 -4.84 12.02 -2.86
N ARG A 88 -5.34 12.51 -1.72
CA ARG A 88 -4.57 13.39 -0.84
C ARG A 88 -3.81 12.57 0.19
N ARG A 89 -2.49 12.80 0.31
CA ARG A 89 -1.68 12.30 1.42
C ARG A 89 -2.14 13.01 2.71
N ARG A 90 -2.53 12.26 3.73
CA ARG A 90 -2.91 12.78 5.05
C ARG A 90 -1.81 12.52 6.07
#